data_AF-A0A927VGS6-F1
#
_entry.id   AF-A0A927VGS6-F1
#
_cell.length_a   1.000
_cell.length_b   1.000
_cell.length_c   1.000
_cell.angle_alpha   90.00
_cell.angle_beta   90.00
_cell.angle_gamma   90.00
#
_symmetry.space_group_name_H-M   'P 1'
#
loop_
_entity.id
_entity.type
_entity.pdbx_description
1 polymer ?
#
loop_
_entity_poly.entity_id
_entity_poly.type
_entity_poly.pdbx_seq_one_letter_code
_entity_poly.pdbx_strand_id
1 'polypeptide(L)'
;MNERIEYLKKKLIEKKEILPYINLNEKNEYAGWVSDFHIFFINGENMKLDLSDKSDLFLLFVLASAWSRSGAWENAAFFVAYLKYHGYAEPEQWRNTVFVEELCAKRYEEADRIYEYCIVKKKTRKKLAFRSDIYDSIHILACNWDAIGEQLEKSNDNNDFESFIYFMRTIEGLGCKKRMLIKITLILRELRCQKIYQNIPGYLCCVPDRRVVQACKKLNIKLPVVQDTKGLISASKRLYEYFGELYDIPPFAYDDVMEDMTWI
;
A
#
# COMPACT_ATOMS: atom_id res chain seq x y z
N MET A 1 13.79 -16.04 20.54
CA MET A 1 12.83 -15.18 19.80
C MET A 1 13.55 -14.30 18.78
N ASN A 2 14.61 -13.58 19.17
CA ASN A 2 15.37 -12.73 18.27
C ASN A 2 15.99 -13.49 17.08
N GLU A 3 16.51 -14.70 17.27
CA GLU A 3 17.15 -15.48 16.18
C GLU A 3 16.22 -15.77 15.00
N ARG A 4 14.95 -16.13 15.24
CA ARG A 4 13.99 -16.41 14.16
C ARG A 4 13.64 -15.14 13.37
N ILE A 5 13.63 -14.00 14.05
CA ILE A 5 13.35 -12.69 13.45
C ILE A 5 14.54 -12.25 12.59
N GLU A 6 15.76 -12.35 13.13
CA GLU A 6 16.98 -12.02 12.40
C GLU A 6 17.19 -12.97 11.21
N TYR A 7 16.87 -14.26 11.37
CA TYR A 7 16.87 -15.21 10.26
C TYR A 7 15.88 -14.82 9.16
N LEU A 8 14.65 -14.43 9.53
CA LEU A 8 13.65 -13.99 8.56
C LEU A 8 14.11 -12.74 7.78
N LYS A 9 14.68 -11.75 8.48
CA LYS A 9 15.27 -10.55 7.85
C LYS A 9 16.38 -10.93 6.88
N LYS A 10 17.27 -11.84 7.28
CA LYS A 10 18.35 -12.34 6.42
C LYS A 10 17.79 -13.00 5.16
N LYS A 11 16.80 -13.90 5.30
CA LYS A 11 16.17 -14.58 4.16
C LYS A 11 15.45 -13.63 3.22
N LEU A 12 14.83 -12.58 3.76
CA LEU A 12 14.26 -11.50 2.97
C LEU A 12 15.31 -10.84 2.08
N ILE A 13 16.45 -10.47 2.66
CA ILE A 13 17.56 -9.81 1.95
C ILE A 13 18.14 -10.74 0.88
N GLU A 14 18.34 -12.03 1.19
CA GLU A 14 18.82 -13.03 0.22
C GLU A 14 17.86 -13.21 -0.98
N LYS A 15 16.56 -13.00 -0.79
CA LYS A 15 15.52 -13.17 -1.82
C LYS A 15 14.98 -11.85 -2.36
N LYS A 16 15.58 -10.70 -2.04
CA LYS A 16 15.02 -9.38 -2.39
C LYS A 16 14.82 -9.19 -3.90
N GLU A 17 15.73 -9.72 -4.73
CA GLU A 17 15.70 -9.59 -6.19
C GLU A 17 14.58 -10.40 -6.88
N ILE A 18 14.00 -11.39 -6.18
CA ILE A 18 12.99 -12.29 -6.76
C ILE A 18 11.57 -11.98 -6.28
N LEU A 19 11.41 -11.11 -5.27
CA LEU A 19 10.11 -10.81 -4.66
C LEU A 19 9.56 -9.49 -5.23
N PRO A 20 8.46 -9.50 -6.01
CA PRO A 20 7.99 -8.36 -6.79
C PRO A 20 7.27 -7.28 -5.97
N TYR A 21 7.53 -7.21 -4.67
CA TYR A 21 6.93 -6.23 -3.76
C TYR A 21 7.96 -5.75 -2.72
N ILE A 22 9.25 -6.04 -2.95
CA ILE A 22 10.36 -5.70 -2.07
C ILE A 22 11.34 -4.83 -2.84
N ASN A 23 11.41 -3.57 -2.45
CA ASN A 23 12.32 -2.60 -3.05
C ASN A 23 13.39 -2.24 -2.01
N LEU A 24 14.40 -3.10 -1.90
CA LEU A 24 15.55 -2.88 -1.01
C LEU A 24 16.75 -2.41 -1.83
N ASN A 25 17.33 -1.28 -1.46
CA ASN A 25 18.52 -0.75 -2.14
C ASN A 25 19.78 -1.59 -1.84
N GLU A 26 20.94 -1.16 -2.36
CA GLU A 26 22.23 -1.81 -2.12
C GLU A 26 22.63 -1.88 -0.63
N LYS A 27 22.17 -0.91 0.17
CA LYS A 27 22.35 -0.85 1.62
C LYS A 27 21.28 -1.63 2.40
N ASN A 28 20.38 -2.32 1.70
CA ASN A 28 19.21 -3.03 2.26
C ASN A 28 18.24 -2.10 3.00
N GLU A 29 18.16 -0.84 2.60
CA GLU A 29 17.14 0.10 3.07
C GLU A 29 15.91 -0.01 2.18
N TYR A 30 14.73 0.06 2.78
CA TYR A 30 13.47 -0.05 2.06
C TYR A 30 13.08 1.27 1.39
N ALA A 31 12.99 1.25 0.06
CA ALA A 31 12.68 2.41 -0.77
C ALA A 31 11.17 2.72 -0.87
N GLY A 32 10.33 1.90 -0.24
CA GLY A 32 8.87 1.94 -0.40
C GLY A 32 8.41 0.98 -1.48
N TRP A 33 7.20 0.44 -1.35
CA TRP A 33 6.64 -0.47 -2.35
C TRP A 33 6.33 0.25 -3.66
N VAL A 34 5.88 1.52 -3.60
CA VAL A 34 5.42 2.22 -4.81
C VAL A 34 6.56 2.80 -5.65
N SER A 35 7.82 2.67 -5.19
CA SER A 35 9.01 3.07 -5.97
C SER A 35 9.26 2.17 -7.18
N ASP A 36 8.76 0.93 -7.14
CA ASP A 36 8.82 -0.06 -8.21
C ASP A 36 7.71 -1.11 -7.97
N PHE A 37 6.69 -1.14 -8.83
CA PHE A 37 5.64 -2.15 -8.77
C PHE A 37 6.04 -3.47 -9.44
N HIS A 38 7.20 -3.49 -10.12
CA HIS A 38 7.65 -4.54 -11.03
C HIS A 38 6.64 -4.87 -12.14
N ILE A 39 5.90 -3.84 -12.56
CA ILE A 39 4.99 -3.83 -13.70
C ILE A 39 5.59 -2.89 -14.72
N PHE A 40 5.76 -3.32 -15.96
CA PHE A 40 6.26 -2.46 -17.04
C PHE A 40 5.11 -2.08 -17.95
N PHE A 41 5.05 -0.84 -18.39
CA PHE A 41 4.15 -0.45 -19.46
C PHE A 41 4.67 -0.97 -20.81
N ILE A 42 3.79 -1.04 -21.81
CA ILE A 42 4.16 -1.59 -23.13
C ILE A 42 5.22 -0.73 -23.86
N ASN A 43 5.36 0.54 -23.47
CA ASN A 43 6.43 1.44 -23.92
C ASN A 43 7.80 1.14 -23.26
N GLY A 44 7.87 0.16 -22.35
CA GLY A 44 9.07 -0.25 -21.63
C GLY A 44 9.34 0.51 -20.33
N GLU A 45 8.54 1.51 -19.99
CA GLU A 45 8.69 2.26 -18.75
C GLU A 45 8.26 1.42 -17.54
N ASN A 46 9.00 1.53 -16.45
CA ASN A 46 8.64 0.86 -15.21
C ASN A 46 7.56 1.64 -14.46
N MET A 47 6.50 0.93 -14.04
CA MET A 47 5.46 1.49 -13.19
C MET A 47 6.02 1.80 -11.80
N LYS A 48 5.94 3.07 -11.42
CA LYS A 48 6.30 3.61 -10.11
C LYS A 48 5.44 4.82 -9.82
N LEU A 49 5.37 5.24 -8.56
CA LEU A 49 4.82 6.53 -8.15
C LEU A 49 5.96 7.40 -7.62
N ASP A 50 6.18 8.56 -8.23
CA ASP A 50 7.01 9.63 -7.71
C ASP A 50 6.15 10.53 -6.82
N LEU A 51 6.25 10.38 -5.50
CA LEU A 51 5.36 11.07 -4.58
C LEU A 51 5.64 12.58 -4.45
N SER A 52 6.65 13.10 -5.16
CA SER A 52 6.84 14.55 -5.33
C SER A 52 5.89 15.12 -6.39
N ASP A 53 5.38 14.28 -7.30
CA ASP A 53 4.33 14.62 -8.24
C ASP A 53 2.94 14.47 -7.59
N LYS A 54 2.06 15.45 -7.82
CA LYS A 54 0.74 15.50 -7.17
C LYS A 54 -0.19 14.40 -7.66
N SER A 55 -0.10 14.03 -8.94
CA SER A 55 -0.94 13.02 -9.56
C SER A 55 -0.56 11.64 -9.04
N ASP A 56 0.74 11.37 -8.93
CA ASP A 56 1.26 10.15 -8.30
C ASP A 56 0.97 10.08 -6.80
N LEU A 57 1.03 11.21 -6.10
CA LEU A 57 0.60 11.29 -4.69
C LEU A 57 -0.88 10.93 -4.56
N PHE A 58 -1.76 11.44 -5.44
CA PHE A 58 -3.17 11.03 -5.45
C PHE A 58 -3.34 9.53 -5.69
N LEU A 59 -2.58 8.97 -6.64
CA LEU A 59 -2.60 7.52 -6.93
C LEU A 59 -2.17 6.66 -5.75
N LEU A 60 -1.29 7.14 -4.85
CA LEU A 60 -0.97 6.44 -3.59
C LEU A 60 -2.20 6.29 -2.70
N PHE A 61 -3.04 7.32 -2.59
CA PHE A 61 -4.28 7.27 -1.82
C PHE A 61 -5.32 6.36 -2.48
N VAL A 62 -5.40 6.39 -3.82
CA VAL A 62 -6.22 5.46 -4.60
C VAL A 62 -5.78 4.01 -4.33
N LEU A 63 -4.47 3.73 -4.36
CA LEU A 63 -3.90 2.42 -4.05
C LEU A 63 -4.33 1.94 -2.67
N ALA A 64 -4.18 2.78 -1.65
CA ALA A 64 -4.51 2.44 -0.26
C ALA A 64 -6.02 2.19 -0.08
N SER A 65 -6.86 2.97 -0.76
CA SER A 65 -8.32 2.81 -0.75
C SER A 65 -8.76 1.53 -1.47
N ALA A 66 -8.26 1.30 -2.68
CA ALA A 66 -8.52 0.08 -3.46
C ALA A 66 -8.08 -1.17 -2.69
N TRP A 67 -6.89 -1.15 -2.06
CA TRP A 67 -6.39 -2.27 -1.25
C TRP A 67 -7.11 -2.40 0.10
N SER A 68 -7.84 -1.38 0.54
CA SER A 68 -8.73 -1.47 1.71
C SER A 68 -10.08 -2.10 1.39
N ARG A 69 -10.36 -2.39 0.11
CA ARG A 69 -11.47 -3.23 -0.34
C ARG A 69 -11.08 -4.71 -0.32
N SER A 70 -12.06 -5.60 -0.40
CA SER A 70 -11.78 -7.04 -0.38
C SER A 70 -11.21 -7.47 -1.71
N GLY A 71 -10.02 -8.06 -1.69
CA GLY A 71 -9.29 -8.46 -2.88
C GLY A 71 -7.83 -8.81 -2.62
N ALA A 72 -7.14 -9.27 -3.66
CA ALA A 72 -5.70 -9.42 -3.63
C ALA A 72 -5.04 -8.05 -3.86
N TRP A 73 -3.83 -7.84 -3.32
CA TRP A 73 -3.11 -6.57 -3.46
C TRP A 73 -2.79 -6.27 -4.93
N GLU A 74 -2.60 -7.31 -5.73
CA GLU A 74 -2.36 -7.20 -7.17
C GLU A 74 -3.47 -6.42 -7.88
N ASN A 75 -4.75 -6.60 -7.50
CA ASN A 75 -5.84 -5.84 -8.10
C ASN A 75 -5.67 -4.33 -7.91
N ALA A 76 -5.24 -3.91 -6.72
CA ALA A 76 -5.02 -2.49 -6.43
C ALA A 76 -3.81 -1.95 -7.21
N ALA A 77 -2.72 -2.72 -7.27
CA ALA A 77 -1.52 -2.36 -8.04
C ALA A 77 -1.81 -2.18 -9.54
N PHE A 78 -2.47 -3.17 -10.16
CA PHE A 78 -2.82 -3.11 -11.58
C PHE A 78 -3.88 -2.06 -11.88
N PHE A 79 -4.81 -1.82 -10.97
CA PHE A 79 -5.78 -0.74 -11.13
C PHE A 79 -5.10 0.63 -11.14
N VAL A 80 -4.12 0.87 -10.26
CA VAL A 80 -3.34 2.11 -10.26
C VAL A 80 -2.45 2.22 -11.51
N ALA A 81 -1.86 1.11 -11.99
CA ALA A 81 -1.14 1.09 -13.26
C ALA A 81 -2.04 1.48 -14.44
N TYR A 82 -3.26 0.95 -14.48
CA TYR A 82 -4.29 1.35 -15.45
C TYR A 82 -4.56 2.86 -15.39
N LEU A 83 -4.87 3.41 -14.22
CA LEU A 83 -5.14 4.83 -14.08
C LEU A 83 -3.95 5.70 -14.54
N LYS A 84 -2.73 5.32 -14.15
CA LYS A 84 -1.53 6.05 -14.53
C LYS A 84 -1.29 6.02 -16.04
N TYR A 85 -1.41 4.84 -16.66
CA TYR A 85 -1.21 4.67 -18.10
C TYR A 85 -2.15 5.56 -18.94
N HIS A 86 -3.40 5.71 -18.49
CA HIS A 86 -4.39 6.51 -19.19
C HIS A 86 -4.45 7.99 -18.75
N GLY A 87 -3.61 8.42 -17.80
CA GLY A 87 -3.63 9.79 -17.29
C GLY A 87 -4.87 10.14 -16.46
N TYR A 88 -5.42 9.17 -15.73
CA TYR A 88 -6.58 9.33 -14.84
C TYR A 88 -6.15 9.55 -13.38
N ALA A 89 -5.15 10.40 -13.17
CA ALA A 89 -4.51 10.63 -11.88
C ALA A 89 -4.86 12.00 -11.27
N GLU A 90 -5.70 12.80 -11.93
CA GLU A 90 -6.07 14.14 -11.46
C GLU A 90 -7.36 14.10 -10.63
N PRO A 91 -7.36 14.59 -9.36
CA PRO A 91 -8.55 14.66 -8.52
C PRO A 91 -9.75 15.34 -9.22
N GLU A 92 -9.51 16.39 -10.01
CA GLU A 92 -10.54 17.18 -10.70
C GLU A 92 -11.37 16.32 -11.66
N GLN A 93 -10.74 15.35 -12.35
CA GLN A 93 -11.46 14.41 -13.23
C GLN A 93 -12.44 13.55 -12.42
N TRP A 94 -12.00 13.08 -11.26
CA TRP A 94 -12.76 12.18 -10.38
C TRP A 94 -13.88 12.88 -9.61
N ARG A 95 -13.87 14.22 -9.52
CA ARG A 95 -15.00 14.99 -8.99
C ARG A 95 -16.20 14.98 -9.94
N ASN A 96 -15.99 14.71 -11.24
CA ASN A 96 -17.06 14.62 -12.23
C ASN A 96 -17.73 13.24 -12.19
N THR A 97 -18.98 13.17 -11.72
CA THR A 97 -19.72 11.91 -11.61
C THR A 97 -19.94 11.21 -12.95
N VAL A 98 -20.11 11.95 -14.05
CA VAL A 98 -20.28 11.37 -15.40
C VAL A 98 -19.01 10.62 -15.80
N PHE A 99 -17.84 11.22 -15.58
CA PHE A 99 -16.55 10.56 -15.84
C PHE A 99 -16.39 9.27 -15.02
N VAL A 100 -16.76 9.32 -13.74
CA VAL A 100 -16.70 8.15 -12.83
C VAL A 100 -17.62 7.03 -13.32
N GLU A 101 -18.86 7.36 -13.70
CA GLU A 101 -19.85 6.40 -14.20
C GLU A 101 -19.40 5.75 -15.51
N GLU A 102 -18.87 6.53 -16.46
CA GLU A 102 -18.36 6.04 -17.73
C GLU A 102 -17.19 5.08 -17.57
N LEU A 103 -16.22 5.40 -16.71
CA LEU A 103 -15.10 4.50 -16.41
C LEU A 103 -15.57 3.24 -15.68
N CYS A 104 -16.46 3.40 -14.70
CA CYS A 104 -17.01 2.28 -13.95
C CYS A 104 -17.78 1.30 -14.85
N ALA A 105 -18.49 1.79 -15.87
CA ALA A 105 -19.19 0.96 -16.86
C ALA A 105 -18.23 0.06 -17.66
N LYS A 106 -17.01 0.55 -17.96
CA LYS A 106 -15.99 -0.17 -18.73
C LYS A 106 -15.07 -1.06 -17.89
N ARG A 107 -15.22 -1.06 -16.56
CA ARG A 107 -14.29 -1.72 -15.61
C ARG A 107 -13.93 -3.17 -15.91
N TYR A 108 -14.85 -3.96 -16.47
CA TYR A 108 -14.59 -5.37 -16.79
C TYR A 108 -13.74 -5.51 -18.04
N GLU A 109 -14.06 -4.73 -19.08
CA GLU A 109 -13.28 -4.68 -20.31
C GLU A 109 -11.85 -4.25 -20.01
N GLU A 110 -11.67 -3.18 -19.24
CA GLU A 110 -10.33 -2.66 -18.92
C GLU A 110 -9.51 -3.63 -18.04
N ALA A 111 -10.17 -4.35 -17.12
CA ALA A 111 -9.50 -5.38 -16.33
C ALA A 111 -9.04 -6.57 -17.18
N ASP A 112 -9.82 -6.98 -18.19
CA ASP A 112 -9.45 -8.05 -19.11
C ASP A 112 -8.36 -7.61 -20.11
N ARG A 113 -8.34 -6.32 -20.49
CA ARG A 113 -7.36 -5.71 -21.42
C ARG A 113 -6.07 -5.22 -20.77
N ILE A 114 -5.91 -5.35 -19.46
CA ILE A 114 -4.75 -4.81 -18.73
C ILE A 114 -3.39 -5.27 -19.27
N TYR A 115 -3.32 -6.47 -19.83
CA TYR A 115 -2.09 -7.02 -20.44
C TYR A 115 -1.79 -6.45 -21.84
N GLU A 116 -2.71 -5.69 -22.43
CA GLU A 116 -2.44 -4.85 -23.61
C GLU A 116 -1.65 -3.59 -23.24
N TYR A 117 -1.69 -3.19 -21.97
CA TYR A 117 -1.03 -1.97 -21.48
C TYR A 117 0.21 -2.28 -20.63
N CYS A 118 0.22 -3.44 -19.98
CA CYS A 118 1.22 -3.83 -19.00
C CYS A 118 1.86 -5.19 -19.30
N ILE A 119 3.19 -5.24 -19.18
CA ILE A 119 4.02 -6.44 -19.17
C ILE A 119 4.40 -6.75 -17.73
N VAL A 120 4.19 -8.00 -17.30
CA VAL A 120 4.60 -8.44 -15.97
C VAL A 120 5.57 -9.61 -16.04
N LYS A 121 6.59 -9.55 -15.19
CA LYS A 121 7.57 -10.64 -15.05
C LYS A 121 6.97 -11.88 -14.39
N LYS A 122 5.96 -11.71 -13.54
CA LYS A 122 5.24 -12.79 -12.85
C LYS A 122 3.75 -12.65 -13.04
N LYS A 123 3.06 -13.77 -13.34
CA LYS A 123 1.60 -13.82 -13.43
C LYS A 123 0.98 -13.47 -12.07
N THR A 124 -0.18 -12.82 -12.11
CA THR A 124 -0.98 -12.57 -10.92
C THR A 124 -1.46 -13.89 -10.32
N ARG A 125 -1.55 -13.97 -8.98
CA ARG A 125 -2.04 -15.18 -8.30
C ARG A 125 -3.54 -15.42 -8.50
N LYS A 126 -4.27 -14.38 -8.88
CA LYS A 126 -5.71 -14.40 -9.12
C LYS A 126 -6.05 -13.66 -10.41
N LYS A 127 -7.20 -13.95 -11.00
CA LYS A 127 -7.75 -13.16 -12.10
C LYS A 127 -7.92 -11.70 -11.63
N LEU A 128 -7.47 -10.76 -12.46
CA LEU A 128 -7.62 -9.33 -12.21
C LEU A 128 -9.09 -8.93 -12.37
N ALA A 129 -9.57 -8.08 -11.47
CA ALA A 129 -10.93 -7.56 -11.51
C ALA A 129 -10.99 -6.18 -10.86
N PHE A 130 -11.46 -5.19 -11.62
CA PHE A 130 -11.72 -3.84 -11.13
C PHE A 130 -13.15 -3.76 -10.60
N ARG A 131 -13.28 -3.49 -9.30
CA ARG A 131 -14.57 -3.45 -8.62
C ARG A 131 -15.21 -2.08 -8.76
N SER A 132 -16.53 -2.05 -8.91
CA SER A 132 -17.28 -0.79 -9.02
C SER A 132 -17.12 0.10 -7.78
N ASP A 133 -17.10 -0.49 -6.58
CA ASP A 133 -16.99 0.28 -5.32
C ASP A 133 -15.65 1.00 -5.13
N ILE A 134 -14.63 0.67 -5.94
CA ILE A 134 -13.37 1.40 -5.98
C ILE A 134 -13.58 2.77 -6.62
N TYR A 135 -14.34 2.86 -7.71
CA TYR A 135 -14.61 4.13 -8.43
C TYR A 135 -15.31 5.15 -7.53
N ASP A 136 -16.34 4.71 -6.80
CA ASP A 136 -17.02 5.55 -5.79
C ASP A 136 -16.05 6.03 -4.71
N SER A 137 -15.11 5.17 -4.29
CA SER A 137 -14.11 5.52 -3.28
C SER A 137 -13.14 6.60 -3.79
N ILE A 138 -12.79 6.57 -5.07
CA ILE A 138 -11.90 7.57 -5.68
C ILE A 138 -12.63 8.90 -5.84
N HIS A 139 -13.90 8.88 -6.24
CA HIS A 139 -14.73 10.08 -6.24
C HIS A 139 -14.74 10.74 -4.85
N ILE A 140 -14.92 9.94 -3.79
CA ILE A 140 -14.88 10.45 -2.42
C ILE A 140 -13.49 10.99 -2.05
N LEU A 141 -12.40 10.30 -2.41
CA LEU A 141 -11.04 10.81 -2.20
C LEU A 141 -10.86 12.17 -2.88
N ALA A 142 -11.28 12.29 -4.14
CA ALA A 142 -11.15 13.50 -4.94
C ALA A 142 -11.94 14.68 -4.36
N CYS A 143 -13.15 14.42 -3.84
CA CYS A 143 -13.97 15.42 -3.15
C CYS A 143 -13.39 15.86 -1.80
N ASN A 144 -12.53 15.06 -1.18
CA ASN A 144 -11.86 15.38 0.09
C ASN A 144 -10.38 15.77 -0.10
N TRP A 145 -9.89 15.87 -1.34
CA TRP A 145 -8.46 15.93 -1.63
C TRP A 145 -7.76 17.13 -0.99
N ASP A 146 -8.39 18.31 -1.06
CA ASP A 146 -7.82 19.54 -0.50
C ASP A 146 -7.67 19.42 1.03
N ALA A 147 -8.70 18.91 1.72
CA ALA A 147 -8.66 18.69 3.16
C ALA A 147 -7.64 17.61 3.58
N ILE A 148 -7.43 16.58 2.74
CA ILE A 148 -6.39 15.57 2.95
C ILE A 148 -5.00 16.21 2.89
N GLY A 149 -4.76 17.06 1.87
CA GLY A 149 -3.50 17.80 1.72
C GLY A 149 -3.24 18.73 2.90
N GLU A 150 -4.24 19.54 3.29
CA GLU A 150 -4.14 20.44 4.44
C GLU A 150 -3.82 19.69 5.74
N GLN A 151 -4.45 18.52 5.96
CA GLN A 151 -4.19 17.73 7.16
C GLN A 151 -2.80 17.09 7.15
N LEU A 152 -2.29 16.65 5.99
CA LEU A 152 -0.91 16.16 5.88
C LEU A 152 0.10 17.25 6.27
N GLU A 153 -0.03 18.44 5.69
CA GLU A 153 0.84 19.58 6.00
C GLU A 153 0.77 19.96 7.48
N LYS A 154 -0.44 20.07 8.02
CA LYS A 154 -0.63 20.34 9.45
C LYS A 154 0.02 19.27 10.34
N SER A 155 -0.05 18.01 9.95
CA SER A 155 0.55 16.91 10.71
C SER A 155 2.08 16.96 10.66
N ASN A 156 2.63 17.34 9.51
CA ASN A 156 4.05 17.59 9.34
C ASN A 156 4.53 18.76 10.21
N ASP A 157 3.86 19.91 10.15
CA ASP A 157 4.22 21.10 10.93
C ASP A 157 4.20 20.85 12.44
N ASN A 158 3.24 20.04 12.91
CA ASN A 158 3.08 19.73 14.32
C ASN A 158 3.83 18.47 14.78
N ASN A 159 4.54 17.76 13.90
CA ASN A 159 5.12 16.45 14.18
C ASN A 159 4.10 15.42 14.72
N ASP A 160 2.83 15.51 14.30
CA ASP A 160 1.73 14.67 14.77
C ASP A 160 1.01 13.98 13.61
N PHE A 161 1.61 12.90 13.11
CA PHE A 161 1.00 12.06 12.08
C PHE A 161 -0.04 11.08 12.63
N GLU A 162 -0.20 10.93 13.95
CA GLU A 162 -1.34 10.21 14.51
C GLU A 162 -2.63 10.96 14.19
N SER A 163 -2.61 12.30 14.28
CA SER A 163 -3.74 13.15 13.89
C SER A 163 -4.19 12.91 12.44
N PHE A 164 -3.25 12.74 11.51
CA PHE A 164 -3.55 12.37 10.12
C PHE A 164 -4.25 11.01 10.02
N ILE A 165 -3.82 10.01 10.79
CA ILE A 165 -4.49 8.71 10.83
C ILE A 165 -5.92 8.87 11.33
N TYR A 166 -6.14 9.63 12.40
CA TYR A 166 -7.48 9.90 12.93
C TYR A 166 -8.36 10.64 11.93
N PHE A 167 -7.82 11.62 11.20
CA PHE A 167 -8.54 12.33 10.14
C PHE A 167 -8.91 11.41 8.98
N MET A 168 -7.98 10.63 8.45
CA MET A 168 -8.28 9.69 7.35
C MET A 168 -9.37 8.67 7.74
N ARG A 169 -9.49 8.37 9.04
CA ARG A 169 -10.56 7.52 9.59
C ARG A 169 -11.95 8.18 9.62
N THR A 170 -12.06 9.49 9.50
CA THR A 170 -13.36 10.19 9.46
C THR A 170 -13.98 10.15 8.07
N ILE A 171 -13.18 9.95 7.01
CA ILE A 171 -13.67 9.88 5.64
C ILE A 171 -14.33 8.52 5.38
N GLU A 172 -15.64 8.53 5.22
CA GLU A 172 -16.43 7.35 4.87
C GLU A 172 -16.33 7.02 3.38
N GLY A 173 -16.67 5.80 2.99
CA GLY A 173 -16.51 5.29 1.63
C GLY A 173 -15.10 4.83 1.23
N LEU A 174 -14.08 4.84 2.10
CA LEU A 174 -12.69 4.50 1.71
C LEU A 174 -12.24 3.05 2.02
N GLY A 175 -13.15 2.16 2.43
CA GLY A 175 -12.76 0.77 2.76
C GLY A 175 -13.92 -0.20 2.96
N CYS A 176 -13.61 -1.48 3.18
CA CYS A 176 -14.59 -2.57 3.30
C CYS A 176 -15.71 -2.32 4.32
N LYS A 177 -15.41 -1.67 5.46
CA LYS A 177 -16.38 -1.32 6.51
C LYS A 177 -16.72 0.16 6.46
N LYS A 178 -16.92 0.68 5.24
CA LYS A 178 -17.05 2.10 4.91
C LYS A 178 -15.81 2.96 5.18
N ARG A 179 -14.81 2.56 5.96
CA ARG A 179 -13.67 3.44 6.29
C ARG A 179 -12.35 2.69 6.18
N MET A 180 -11.33 3.33 5.60
CA MET A 180 -9.95 2.81 5.53
C MET A 180 -9.37 2.71 6.94
N LEU A 181 -8.71 1.60 7.33
CA LEU A 181 -8.03 1.52 8.64
C LEU A 181 -6.57 1.12 8.44
N ILE A 182 -6.32 -0.13 8.08
CA ILE A 182 -4.99 -0.71 8.02
C ILE A 182 -4.10 -0.02 6.96
N LYS A 183 -4.65 0.39 5.82
CA LYS A 183 -3.85 0.96 4.72
C LYS A 183 -3.53 2.45 4.86
N ILE A 184 -3.94 3.10 5.96
CA ILE A 184 -3.47 4.46 6.24
C ILE A 184 -1.97 4.45 6.57
N THR A 185 -1.50 3.44 7.30
CA THR A 185 -0.06 3.31 7.63
C THR A 185 0.79 3.00 6.39
N LEU A 186 0.21 2.40 5.35
CA LEU A 186 0.86 2.27 4.04
C LEU A 186 1.18 3.65 3.46
N ILE A 187 0.22 4.57 3.41
CA ILE A 187 0.44 5.94 2.90
C ILE A 187 1.61 6.60 3.63
N LEU A 188 1.60 6.56 4.97
CA LEU A 188 2.67 7.13 5.79
C LEU A 188 4.03 6.48 5.53
N ARG A 189 4.07 5.15 5.34
CA ARG A 189 5.30 4.43 4.99
C ARG A 189 5.88 4.92 3.67
N GLU A 190 5.07 5.00 2.63
CA GLU A 190 5.55 5.38 1.30
C GLU A 190 6.03 6.84 1.28
N LEU A 191 5.32 7.76 1.95
CA LEU A 191 5.73 9.15 2.14
C LEU A 191 7.08 9.29 2.88
N ARG A 192 7.27 8.49 3.94
CA ARG A 192 8.53 8.46 4.71
C ARG A 192 9.68 7.90 3.86
N CYS A 193 9.46 6.75 3.21
CA CYS A 193 10.47 6.07 2.40
C CYS A 193 10.96 6.92 1.22
N GLN A 194 10.06 7.67 0.57
CA GLN A 194 10.42 8.60 -0.50
C GLN A 194 10.84 9.99 -0.01
N LYS A 195 10.95 10.18 1.32
CA LYS A 195 11.42 11.42 1.96
C LYS A 195 10.55 12.66 1.67
N ILE A 196 9.27 12.47 1.37
CA ILE A 196 8.29 13.56 1.25
C ILE A 196 8.08 14.22 2.61
N TYR A 197 7.85 13.40 3.64
CA TYR A 197 7.82 13.83 5.04
C TYR A 197 8.73 12.95 5.89
N GLN A 198 9.96 13.42 6.13
CA GLN A 198 11.02 12.62 6.80
C GLN A 198 10.78 12.41 8.30
N ASN A 199 9.97 13.29 8.90
CA ASN A 199 9.62 13.29 10.31
C ASN A 199 8.46 12.33 10.67
N ILE A 200 7.79 11.70 9.69
CA ILE A 200 6.81 10.64 9.96
C ILE A 200 7.47 9.58 10.84
N PRO A 201 6.97 9.28 12.05
CA PRO A 201 7.56 8.24 12.89
C PRO A 201 7.44 6.84 12.28
N GLY A 202 8.54 6.08 12.23
CA GLY A 202 8.57 4.75 11.61
C GLY A 202 7.59 3.76 12.24
N TYR A 203 7.27 3.94 13.52
CA TYR A 203 6.28 3.13 14.22
C TYR A 203 4.84 3.32 13.71
N LEU A 204 4.56 4.34 12.89
CA LEU A 204 3.28 4.58 12.22
C LEU A 204 3.23 4.01 10.79
N CYS A 205 4.31 3.38 10.32
CA CYS A 205 4.47 2.93 8.94
C CYS A 205 4.24 1.42 8.75
N CYS A 206 4.04 0.65 9.83
CA CYS A 206 3.83 -0.79 9.71
C CYS A 206 2.36 -1.12 9.40
N VAL A 207 2.14 -2.06 8.49
CA VAL A 207 0.82 -2.47 8.02
C VAL A 207 0.47 -3.85 8.61
N PRO A 208 -0.30 -3.94 9.72
CA PRO A 208 -0.66 -5.21 10.34
C PRO A 208 -1.80 -5.91 9.58
N ASP A 209 -1.56 -6.24 8.31
CA ASP A 209 -2.54 -6.94 7.50
C ASP A 209 -2.65 -8.42 7.86
N ARG A 210 -3.58 -9.13 7.20
CA ARG A 210 -3.85 -10.54 7.50
C ARG A 210 -2.60 -11.42 7.38
N ARG A 211 -1.76 -11.18 6.37
CA ARG A 211 -0.57 -12.01 6.11
C ARG A 211 0.49 -11.76 7.17
N VAL A 212 0.71 -10.50 7.51
CA VAL A 212 1.60 -10.07 8.60
C VAL A 212 1.15 -10.65 9.94
N VAL A 213 -0.14 -10.56 10.27
CA VAL A 213 -0.71 -11.10 11.50
C VAL A 213 -0.55 -12.63 11.57
N GLN A 214 -0.77 -13.34 10.46
CA GLN A 214 -0.58 -14.80 10.40
C GLN A 214 0.89 -15.19 10.58
N ALA A 215 1.82 -14.50 9.93
CA ALA A 215 3.25 -14.72 10.08
C ALA A 215 3.72 -14.44 11.52
N CYS A 216 3.26 -13.34 12.12
CA CYS A 216 3.56 -13.01 13.52
C CYS A 216 3.13 -14.12 14.49
N LYS A 217 1.97 -14.75 14.27
CA LYS A 217 1.55 -15.93 15.04
C LYS A 217 2.54 -17.09 14.90
N LYS A 218 3.01 -17.40 13.68
CA LYS A 218 4.03 -18.46 13.43
C LYS A 218 5.39 -18.14 14.08
N LEU A 219 5.69 -16.86 14.25
CA LEU A 219 6.90 -16.35 14.92
C LEU A 219 6.75 -16.20 16.45
N ASN A 220 5.59 -16.55 17.03
CA ASN A 220 5.25 -16.30 18.43
C ASN A 220 5.28 -14.82 18.84
N ILE A 221 5.05 -13.91 17.89
CA ILE A 221 4.88 -12.47 18.14
C ILE A 221 3.40 -12.19 18.42
N LYS A 222 3.10 -11.75 19.64
CA LYS A 222 1.74 -11.31 20.03
C LYS A 222 1.52 -9.88 19.55
N LEU A 223 0.68 -9.70 18.53
CA LEU A 223 0.22 -8.39 18.10
C LEU A 223 -1.09 -8.00 18.83
N PRO A 224 -1.25 -6.73 19.21
CA PRO A 224 -2.54 -6.16 19.59
C PRO A 224 -3.62 -6.41 18.54
N VAL A 225 -4.87 -6.58 18.98
CA VAL A 225 -6.00 -6.76 18.07
C VAL A 225 -6.36 -5.42 17.43
N VAL A 226 -6.39 -5.38 16.10
CA VAL A 226 -6.72 -4.16 15.34
C VAL A 226 -8.23 -4.08 15.12
N GLN A 227 -8.93 -3.38 16.01
CA GLN A 227 -10.36 -3.07 15.89
C GLN A 227 -10.62 -1.58 15.58
N ASP A 228 -9.69 -0.71 15.98
CA ASP A 228 -9.76 0.73 15.85
C ASP A 228 -8.36 1.34 15.58
N THR A 229 -8.28 2.66 15.54
CA THR A 229 -7.04 3.42 15.33
C THR A 229 -6.00 3.15 16.42
N LYS A 230 -6.42 3.04 17.69
CA LYS A 230 -5.50 2.81 18.81
C LYS A 230 -4.86 1.42 18.73
N GLY A 231 -5.66 0.41 18.39
CA GLY A 231 -5.21 -0.95 18.13
C GLY A 231 -4.27 -1.02 16.92
N LEU A 232 -4.57 -0.28 15.85
CA LEU A 232 -3.70 -0.15 14.67
C LEU A 232 -2.33 0.43 15.04
N ILE A 233 -2.29 1.57 15.72
CA ILE A 233 -1.04 2.24 16.13
C ILE A 233 -0.24 1.32 17.06
N SER A 234 -0.90 0.66 18.02
CA SER A 234 -0.25 -0.28 18.94
C SER A 234 0.36 -1.48 18.21
N ALA A 235 -0.36 -2.05 17.24
CA ALA A 235 0.15 -3.16 16.43
C ALA A 235 1.29 -2.73 15.50
N SER A 236 1.18 -1.55 14.90
CA SER A 236 2.22 -0.96 14.06
C SER A 236 3.51 -0.71 14.85
N LYS A 237 3.40 -0.15 16.05
CA LYS A 237 4.52 0.03 16.99
C LYS A 237 5.17 -1.29 17.35
N ARG A 238 4.37 -2.32 17.68
CA ARG A 238 4.89 -3.64 18.01
C ARG A 238 5.65 -4.29 16.86
N LEU A 239 5.18 -4.11 15.62
CA LEU A 239 5.89 -4.57 14.43
C LEU A 239 7.22 -3.83 14.25
N TYR A 240 7.21 -2.51 14.40
CA TYR A 240 8.42 -1.69 14.26
C TYR A 240 9.48 -2.03 15.33
N GLU A 241 9.09 -2.36 16.56
CA GLU A 241 10.00 -2.84 17.61
C GLU A 241 10.80 -4.09 17.19
N TYR A 242 10.20 -4.98 16.40
CA TYR A 242 10.86 -6.21 15.95
C TYR A 242 11.63 -6.04 14.63
N PHE A 243 11.10 -5.23 13.71
CA PHE A 243 11.56 -5.20 12.32
C PHE A 243 12.20 -3.88 11.90
N GLY A 244 12.09 -2.82 12.69
CA GLY A 244 12.71 -1.52 12.44
C GLY A 244 12.32 -0.94 11.08
N GLU A 245 13.30 -0.40 10.35
CA GLU A 245 13.11 0.20 9.01
C GLU A 245 12.76 -0.81 7.90
N LEU A 246 12.69 -2.11 8.21
CA LEU A 246 12.09 -3.09 7.31
C LEU A 246 10.56 -3.21 7.51
N TYR A 247 10.02 -2.52 8.51
CA TYR A 247 8.59 -2.43 8.81
C TYR A 247 7.92 -3.82 8.88
N ASP A 248 6.72 -3.96 8.30
CA ASP A 248 6.00 -5.23 8.18
C ASP A 248 6.44 -6.10 6.99
N ILE A 249 7.45 -5.70 6.21
CA ILE A 249 7.86 -6.43 5.00
C ILE A 249 8.38 -7.84 5.31
N PRO A 250 9.26 -8.07 6.30
CA PRO A 250 9.70 -9.43 6.64
C PRO A 250 8.55 -10.38 6.99
N PRO A 251 7.62 -10.06 7.94
CA PRO A 251 6.48 -10.94 8.20
C PRO A 251 5.49 -11.00 7.03
N PHE A 252 5.36 -9.94 6.23
CA PHE A 252 4.55 -10.00 5.00
C PHE A 252 5.12 -11.03 4.02
N ALA A 253 6.43 -11.12 3.84
CA ALA A 253 7.07 -12.07 2.94
C ALA A 253 7.27 -13.48 3.52
N TYR A 254 6.87 -13.72 4.78
CA TYR A 254 7.19 -14.94 5.53
C TYR A 254 6.98 -16.22 4.73
N ASP A 255 5.80 -16.40 4.15
CA ASP A 255 5.49 -17.64 3.41
C ASP A 255 6.31 -17.79 2.12
N ASP A 256 6.76 -16.69 1.50
CA ASP A 256 7.54 -16.75 0.24
C ASP A 256 9.04 -16.97 0.50
N VAL A 257 9.54 -16.54 1.67
CA VAL A 257 10.97 -16.70 2.00
C VAL A 257 11.27 -17.97 2.79
N MET A 258 10.27 -18.51 3.50
CA MET A 258 10.41 -19.67 4.38
C MET A 258 10.00 -21.01 3.74
N GLU A 259 9.80 -21.09 2.42
CA GLU A 259 9.40 -22.31 1.70
C GLU A 259 10.31 -23.55 1.96
N ASP A 260 11.52 -23.37 2.50
CA ASP A 260 12.47 -24.46 2.81
C ASP A 260 12.51 -24.88 4.30
N MET A 261 11.53 -24.47 5.13
CA MET A 261 11.55 -24.80 6.56
C MET A 261 10.71 -26.01 6.93
N THR A 262 11.25 -27.21 6.73
CA THR A 262 10.90 -28.36 7.60
C THR A 262 11.68 -28.23 8.89
N TRP A 263 11.07 -27.64 9.93
CA TRP A 263 11.61 -27.79 11.28
C TRP A 263 11.18 -29.16 11.82
N ILE A 264 12.19 -29.99 12.07
CA ILE A 264 12.14 -31.16 12.97
C ILE A 264 12.08 -30.63 14.41
#